data_AF-A0A365QG00-F1
#
_entry.id   AF-A0A365QG00-F1
#
_cell.length_a   1.000
_cell.length_b   1.000
_cell.length_c   1.000
_cell.angle_alpha   90.00
_cell.angle_beta   90.00
_cell.angle_gamma   90.00
#
_symmetry.space_group_name_H-M   'P 1'
#
loop_
_entity.id
_entity.type
_entity.pdbx_description
1 polymer ?
#
loop_
_entity_poly.entity_id
_entity_poly.type
_entity_poly.pdbx_seq_one_letter_code
_entity_poly.pdbx_strand_id
1 'polypeptide(L)'
;AEALQNAQEELQHSIEQATEDVRQNLETIEIQNIELDFARKEALEASRIKSEFLANMSHEIRTPLNGILGFTNLLQKSELSPRQQDYLSTIEKSADSLLGIINEVLDFSKIEAGKLMLESIPFNLRDLLQDT
;
A
#
# COMPACT_ATOMS: atom_id res chain seq x y z
N ALA A 1 28.85 42.51 -48.71
CA ALA A 1 29.77 42.28 -47.56
C ALA A 1 29.05 42.63 -46.27
N GLU A 2 28.60 43.88 -46.09
CA GLU A 2 27.84 44.35 -44.92
C GLU A 2 26.59 43.51 -44.59
N ALA A 3 25.72 43.23 -45.57
CA ALA A 3 24.50 42.44 -45.33
C ALA A 3 24.77 41.00 -44.85
N LEU A 4 25.88 40.40 -45.28
CA LEU A 4 26.28 39.06 -44.82
C LEU A 4 26.84 39.11 -43.39
N GLN A 5 27.57 40.17 -43.07
CA GLN A 5 28.11 40.40 -41.73
C GLN A 5 26.99 40.65 -40.71
N ASN A 6 26.01 41.49 -41.04
CA ASN A 6 24.85 41.74 -40.18
C ASN A 6 24.04 40.45 -39.94
N ALA A 7 23.81 39.64 -40.99
CA ALA A 7 23.11 38.35 -40.84
C ALA A 7 23.91 37.35 -39.98
N GLN A 8 25.24 37.37 -40.06
CA GLN A 8 26.10 36.53 -39.24
C GLN A 8 26.09 36.97 -37.76
N GLU A 9 26.08 38.27 -37.50
CA GLU A 9 25.94 38.83 -36.14
C GLU A 9 24.57 38.52 -35.52
N GLU A 10 23.48 38.63 -36.29
CA GLU A 10 22.14 38.23 -35.83
C GLU A 10 22.04 36.73 -35.50
N LEU A 11 22.62 35.87 -36.35
CA LEU A 11 22.65 34.43 -36.11
C LEU A 11 23.48 34.09 -34.87
N GLN A 12 24.64 34.72 -34.70
CA GLN A 12 25.50 34.56 -33.53
C GLN A 12 24.73 34.91 -32.25
N HIS A 13 24.04 36.06 -32.26
CA HIS A 13 23.23 36.51 -31.14
C HIS A 13 22.07 35.55 -30.83
N SER A 14 21.39 35.04 -31.87
CA SER A 14 20.32 34.05 -31.71
C SER A 14 20.83 32.73 -31.13
N ILE A 15 22.01 32.26 -31.55
CA ILE A 15 22.65 31.06 -31.00
C ILE A 15 23.03 31.27 -29.53
N GLU A 16 23.57 32.43 -29.18
CA GLU A 16 23.92 32.77 -27.78
C GLU A 16 22.67 32.79 -26.89
N GLN A 17 21.59 33.42 -27.35
CA GLN A 17 20.31 33.42 -26.64
C GLN A 17 19.75 32.01 -26.47
N ALA A 18 19.67 31.23 -27.54
CA ALA A 18 19.16 29.86 -27.47
C ALA A 18 20.02 28.96 -26.56
N THR A 19 21.34 29.17 -26.54
CA THR A 19 22.25 28.42 -25.67
C THR A 19 22.03 28.78 -24.20
N GLU A 20 21.81 30.06 -23.89
CA GLU A 20 21.50 30.51 -22.54
C GLU A 20 20.12 30.00 -22.07
N ASP A 21 19.09 30.04 -22.93
CA ASP A 21 17.77 29.49 -22.62
C ASP A 21 17.84 27.98 -22.32
N VAL A 22 18.62 27.22 -23.12
CA VAL A 22 18.84 25.80 -22.87
C VAL A 22 19.54 25.58 -21.52
N ARG A 23 20.54 26.39 -21.19
CA ARG A 23 21.24 26.30 -19.90
C ARG A 23 20.29 26.54 -18.73
N GLN A 24 19.47 27.58 -18.81
CA GLN A 24 18.47 27.90 -17.77
C GLN A 24 17.40 26.81 -17.63
N ASN A 25 16.95 26.24 -18.76
CA ASN A 25 16.02 25.11 -18.74
C ASN A 25 16.64 23.87 -18.12
N LEU A 26 17.92 23.57 -18.39
CA LEU A 26 18.63 22.46 -17.77
C LEU A 26 18.75 22.63 -16.25
N GLU A 27 19.12 23.83 -15.78
CA GLU A 27 19.18 24.14 -14.35
C GLU A 27 17.79 23.97 -13.69
N THR A 28 16.73 24.44 -14.35
CA THR A 28 15.35 24.29 -13.86
C THR A 28 14.94 22.82 -13.77
N ILE A 29 15.25 22.02 -14.80
CA ILE A 29 14.96 20.58 -14.82
C ILE A 29 15.74 19.86 -13.73
N GLU A 30 17.00 20.23 -13.48
CA GLU A 30 17.81 19.64 -12.41
C GLU A 30 17.21 19.90 -11.03
N ILE A 31 16.80 21.14 -10.75
CA ILE A 31 16.12 21.51 -9.50
C ILE A 31 14.82 20.71 -9.34
N GLN A 32 13.98 20.66 -10.38
CA GLN A 32 12.73 19.90 -10.35
C GLN A 32 12.95 18.40 -10.14
N ASN A 33 13.97 17.82 -10.75
CA ASN A 33 14.32 16.41 -10.53
C ASN A 33 14.74 16.13 -9.08
N ILE A 34 15.50 17.04 -8.46
CA ILE A 34 15.88 16.92 -7.05
C ILE A 34 14.65 17.00 -6.14
N GLU A 35 13.75 17.97 -6.39
CA GLU A 35 12.51 18.11 -5.63
C GLU A 35 11.59 16.89 -5.78
N LEU A 36 11.45 16.37 -7.01
CA LEU A 36 10.69 15.16 -7.30
C LEU A 36 11.28 13.93 -6.62
N ASP A 37 12.60 13.77 -6.62
CA ASP A 37 13.27 12.66 -5.94
C ASP A 37 13.06 12.74 -4.42
N PHE A 38 13.15 13.94 -3.84
CA PHE A 38 12.88 14.15 -2.41
C PHE A 38 11.43 13.81 -2.07
N ALA A 39 10.46 14.36 -2.79
CA ALA A 39 9.03 14.09 -2.59
C ALA A 39 8.71 12.60 -2.77
N ARG A 40 9.34 11.93 -3.74
CA ARG A 40 9.19 10.49 -3.96
C ARG A 40 9.75 9.70 -2.78
N LYS A 41 10.93 10.04 -2.27
CA LYS A 41 11.53 9.37 -1.10
C LYS A 41 10.65 9.52 0.14
N GLU A 42 10.13 10.72 0.38
CA GLU A 42 9.21 10.98 1.50
C GLU A 42 7.93 10.15 1.38
N ALA A 43 7.32 10.10 0.19
CA ALA A 43 6.13 9.30 -0.06
C ALA A 43 6.38 7.79 0.13
N LEU A 44 7.52 7.28 -0.34
CA LEU A 44 7.90 5.87 -0.17
C LEU A 44 8.11 5.52 1.30
N GLU A 45 8.76 6.40 2.07
CA GLU A 45 9.00 6.18 3.48
C GLU A 45 7.69 6.23 4.30
N ALA A 46 6.80 7.19 4.00
CA ALA A 46 5.48 7.23 4.59
C ALA A 46 4.68 5.95 4.29
N SER A 47 4.73 5.45 3.06
CA SER A 47 4.09 4.19 2.67
C SER A 47 4.69 2.97 3.41
N ARG A 48 6.01 2.96 3.63
CA ARG A 48 6.69 1.90 4.39
C ARG A 48 6.24 1.89 5.85
N ILE A 49 6.26 3.06 6.51
CA ILE A 49 5.83 3.22 7.90
C ILE A 49 4.36 2.82 8.07
N LYS A 50 3.48 3.24 7.15
CA LYS A 50 2.07 2.82 7.15
C LYS A 50 1.92 1.30 7.08
N SER A 51 2.67 0.66 6.18
CA SER A 51 2.61 -0.80 6.00
C SER A 51 3.10 -1.55 7.24
N GLU A 52 4.20 -1.12 7.84
CA GLU A 52 4.74 -1.71 9.06
C GLU A 52 3.80 -1.53 10.25
N PHE A 53 3.21 -0.34 10.39
CA PHE A 53 2.22 -0.08 11.43
C PHE A 53 1.02 -1.03 11.31
N LEU A 54 0.46 -1.19 10.12
CA LEU A 54 -0.71 -2.06 9.92
C LEU A 54 -0.37 -3.54 10.14
N ALA A 55 0.79 -4.00 9.68
CA ALA A 55 1.27 -5.35 9.95
C ALA A 55 1.40 -5.62 11.45
N ASN A 56 2.03 -4.71 12.19
CA ASN A 56 2.20 -4.83 13.63
C ASN A 56 0.85 -4.82 14.36
N MET A 57 -0.05 -3.89 14.01
CA MET A 57 -1.39 -3.85 14.60
C MET A 57 -2.18 -5.14 14.33
N SER A 58 -2.07 -5.71 13.12
CA SER A 58 -2.71 -7.00 12.83
C SER A 58 -2.20 -8.12 13.75
N HIS A 59 -0.89 -8.22 13.97
CA HIS A 59 -0.32 -9.20 14.91
C HIS A 59 -0.78 -8.98 16.35
N GLU A 60 -0.77 -7.73 16.82
CA GLU A 60 -1.20 -7.34 18.16
C GLU A 60 -2.69 -7.55 18.41
N ILE A 61 -3.54 -7.50 17.36
CA ILE A 61 -4.96 -7.82 17.48
C ILE A 61 -5.21 -9.33 17.39
N ARG A 62 -4.51 -10.04 16.50
CA ARG A 62 -4.66 -11.50 16.34
C ARG A 62 -4.34 -12.27 17.62
N THR A 63 -3.32 -11.85 18.37
CA THR A 63 -2.90 -12.53 19.60
C THR A 63 -4.00 -12.62 20.67
N PRO A 64 -4.61 -11.51 21.14
CA PRO A 64 -5.72 -11.58 22.09
C PRO A 64 -6.96 -12.23 21.49
N LEU A 65 -7.22 -12.05 20.19
CA LEU A 65 -8.39 -12.65 19.54
C LEU A 65 -8.29 -14.18 19.47
N ASN A 66 -7.11 -14.72 19.17
CA ASN A 66 -6.84 -16.15 19.24
C ASN A 66 -7.02 -16.69 20.67
N GLY A 67 -6.69 -15.90 21.69
CA GLY A 67 -7.01 -16.21 23.08
C GLY A 67 -8.51 -16.31 23.32
N ILE A 68 -9.29 -15.32 22.88
CA ILE A 68 -10.75 -15.29 23.00
C ILE A 68 -11.38 -16.50 22.28
N LEU A 69 -10.96 -16.80 21.06
CA LEU A 69 -11.42 -17.97 20.29
C LEU A 69 -11.02 -19.28 20.96
N GLY A 70 -9.80 -19.36 21.50
CA GLY A 70 -9.34 -20.53 22.25
C GLY A 70 -10.22 -20.83 23.47
N PHE A 71 -10.54 -19.81 24.28
CA PHE A 71 -11.45 -19.97 25.42
C PHE A 71 -12.89 -20.25 25.00
N THR A 72 -13.37 -19.61 23.93
CA THR A 72 -14.68 -19.89 23.33
C THR A 72 -14.80 -21.36 22.95
N ASN A 73 -13.79 -21.91 22.26
CA ASN A 73 -13.71 -23.31 21.88
C ASN A 73 -13.62 -24.28 23.06
N LEU A 74 -12.98 -23.88 24.16
CA LEU A 74 -12.96 -24.69 25.39
C LEU A 74 -14.34 -24.69 26.06
N LEU A 75 -15.01 -23.54 26.12
CA LEU A 75 -16.35 -23.43 26.71
C LEU A 75 -17.40 -24.21 25.91
N GLN A 76 -17.31 -24.23 24.57
CA GLN A 76 -18.19 -25.02 23.71
C GLN A 76 -18.15 -26.53 24.00
N LYS A 77 -17.08 -27.03 24.62
CA LYS A 77 -16.94 -28.45 25.03
C LYS A 77 -17.57 -28.75 26.40
N SER A 78 -18.15 -27.75 27.08
CA SER A 78 -18.81 -27.92 28.37
C SER A 78 -20.33 -28.05 28.24
N GLU A 79 -21.01 -28.40 29.33
CA GLU A 79 -22.48 -28.36 29.37
C GLU A 79 -22.95 -26.90 29.34
N LEU A 80 -23.62 -26.52 28.25
CA LEU A 80 -24.12 -25.17 28.02
C LEU A 80 -25.64 -25.19 27.86
N SER A 81 -26.29 -24.18 28.43
CA SER A 81 -27.68 -23.88 28.07
C SER A 81 -27.77 -23.38 26.62
N PRO A 82 -28.93 -23.52 25.94
CA PRO A 82 -29.11 -23.03 24.57
C PRO A 82 -28.73 -21.55 24.40
N ARG A 83 -29.05 -20.72 25.39
CA ARG A 83 -28.72 -19.29 25.37
C ARG A 83 -27.21 -19.02 25.46
N GLN A 84 -26.46 -19.85 26.19
CA GLN A 84 -25.00 -19.74 26.24
C GLN A 84 -24.36 -20.19 24.93
N GLN A 85 -24.91 -21.22 24.27
CA GLN A 85 -24.45 -21.62 22.93
C GLN A 85 -24.64 -20.48 21.92
N ASP A 86 -25.79 -19.81 21.93
CA ASP A 86 -26.05 -18.65 21.06
C ASP A 86 -25.04 -17.51 21.30
N TYR A 87 -24.69 -17.24 22.56
CA TYR A 87 -23.68 -16.23 22.89
C TYR A 87 -22.30 -16.61 22.36
N LEU A 88 -21.85 -17.85 22.57
CA LEU A 88 -20.55 -18.30 22.06
C LEU A 88 -20.51 -18.28 20.53
N SER A 89 -21.59 -18.69 19.86
CA SER A 89 -21.68 -18.60 18.39
C SER A 89 -21.63 -17.15 17.89
N THR A 90 -22.24 -16.22 18.62
CA THR A 90 -22.17 -14.79 18.28
C THR A 90 -20.76 -14.22 18.45
N ILE A 91 -20.06 -14.62 19.53
CA ILE A 91 -18.66 -14.22 19.77
C ILE A 91 -17.76 -14.72 18.64
N GLU A 92 -17.88 -15.99 18.27
CA GLU A 92 -17.10 -16.62 17.20
C GLU A 92 -17.32 -15.91 15.86
N LYS A 93 -18.57 -15.73 15.43
CA LYS A 93 -18.91 -14.99 14.20
C LYS A 93 -18.38 -13.56 14.20
N SER A 94 -18.40 -12.89 15.34
CA SER A 94 -17.89 -11.51 15.46
C SER A 94 -16.36 -11.47 15.37
N ALA A 95 -15.68 -12.46 15.94
CA ALA A 95 -14.23 -12.60 15.85
C ALA A 95 -13.78 -12.89 14.40
N ASP A 96 -14.48 -13.80 13.70
CA ASP A 96 -14.21 -14.10 12.29
C ASP A 96 -14.44 -12.88 11.39
N SER A 97 -15.53 -12.15 11.61
CA SER A 97 -15.82 -10.89 10.92
C SER A 97 -14.72 -9.85 11.13
N LEU A 98 -14.24 -9.71 12.38
CA LEU A 98 -13.14 -8.79 12.70
C LEU A 98 -11.82 -9.22 12.03
N LEU A 99 -11.50 -10.51 12.00
CA LEU A 99 -10.33 -11.03 11.27
C LEU A 99 -10.43 -10.74 9.77
N GLY A 100 -11.63 -10.91 9.20
CA GLY A 100 -11.90 -10.56 7.81
C GLY A 100 -11.57 -9.10 7.50
N ILE A 101 -12.12 -8.17 8.29
CA ILE A 101 -11.86 -6.72 8.14
C ILE A 101 -10.37 -6.39 8.27
N ILE A 102 -9.68 -6.99 9.25
CA ILE A 102 -8.23 -6.77 9.43
C ILE A 102 -7.43 -7.28 8.23
N ASN A 103 -7.80 -8.44 7.69
CA ASN A 103 -7.16 -9.01 6.51
C ASN A 103 -7.38 -8.13 5.27
N GLU A 104 -8.59 -7.64 5.06
CA GLU A 104 -8.92 -6.72 3.96
C GLU A 104 -8.06 -5.44 4.03
N VAL A 105 -7.92 -4.84 5.21
CA VAL A 105 -7.07 -3.64 5.40
C VAL A 105 -5.59 -3.93 5.11
N LEU A 106 -5.09 -5.10 5.51
CA LEU A 106 -3.73 -5.51 5.21
C LEU A 106 -3.51 -5.74 3.72
N ASP A 107 -4.45 -6.40 3.05
CA ASP A 107 -4.34 -6.70 1.63
C ASP A 107 -4.41 -5.43 0.78
N PHE A 108 -5.29 -4.48 1.15
CA PHE A 108 -5.29 -3.15 0.55
C PHE A 108 -3.93 -2.46 0.68
N SER A 109 -3.29 -2.56 1.85
CA SER A 109 -1.97 -1.95 2.10
C SER A 109 -0.86 -2.62 1.28
N LYS A 110 -0.93 -3.93 1.05
CA LYS A 110 0.00 -4.63 0.15
C LYS A 110 -0.19 -4.21 -1.30
N ILE A 111 -1.44 -4.00 -1.73
CA ILE A 111 -1.76 -3.53 -3.09
C ILE A 111 -1.18 -2.13 -3.32
N GLU A 112 -1.42 -1.19 -2.40
CA GLU A 112 -0.86 0.17 -2.49
C GLU A 112 0.67 0.16 -2.56
N ALA A 113 1.32 -0.74 -1.83
CA ALA A 113 2.77 -0.91 -1.85
C ALA A 113 3.31 -1.67 -3.07
N GLY A 114 2.45 -2.15 -3.98
CA GLY A 114 2.83 -3.00 -5.12
C GLY A 114 3.35 -4.38 -4.73
N LYS A 115 3.02 -4.86 -3.52
CA LYS A 115 3.49 -6.12 -2.92
C LYS A 115 2.44 -7.24 -2.93
N LEU A 116 1.37 -7.12 -3.70
CA LEU A 116 0.38 -8.20 -3.83
C LEU A 116 1.03 -9.40 -4.54
N MET A 117 1.11 -10.53 -3.84
CA MET A 117 1.60 -11.79 -4.38
C MET A 117 0.42 -12.76 -4.46
N LEU A 118 0.19 -13.31 -5.65
CA LEU A 118 -0.79 -14.39 -5.82
C LEU A 118 -0.14 -15.71 -5.42
N GLU A 119 -0.73 -16.39 -4.45
CA GLU A 119 -0.30 -17.74 -4.07
C GLU A 119 -1.09 -18.78 -4.87
N SER A 120 -0.38 -19.68 -5.54
CA SER A 120 -0.99 -20.80 -6.26
C SER A 120 -1.00 -22.03 -5.37
N ILE A 121 -2.13 -22.29 -4.71
CA ILE A 121 -2.33 -23.48 -3.88
C ILE A 121 -3.34 -24.44 -4.52
N PRO A 122 -3.14 -25.78 -4.41
CA PRO A 122 -4.17 -26.74 -4.77
C PRO A 122 -5.39 -26.57 -3.86
N PHE A 123 -6.59 -26.50 -4.44
CA PHE A 123 -7.84 -26.45 -3.69
C PHE A 123 -8.91 -27.34 -4.34
N ASN A 124 -9.87 -27.81 -3.54
CA ASN A 124 -11.03 -28.52 -4.04
C ASN A 124 -12.15 -27.53 -4.34
N LEU A 125 -12.51 -27.41 -5.62
CA LEU A 125 -13.56 -26.50 -6.07
C LEU A 125 -14.93 -26.81 -5.46
N ARG A 126 -15.24 -28.10 -5.19
CA ARG A 126 -16.52 -28.49 -4.60
C ARG A 126 -16.67 -27.98 -3.18
N ASP A 127 -15.61 -28.10 -2.38
CA ASP A 127 -15.63 -27.70 -0.98
C ASP A 127 -15.74 -26.16 -0.89
N LEU A 128 -15.03 -25.44 -1.77
CA LEU A 128 -15.11 -23.97 -1.84
C LEU A 128 -16.51 -23.44 -2.16
N LEU A 129 -17.26 -24.14 -3.03
CA LEU A 129 -18.62 -23.76 -3.40
C LEU A 129 -19.67 -24.07 -2.32
N GLN A 130 -19.32 -24.84 -1.28
CA GLN A 130 -20.22 -25.15 -0.17
C GLN A 130 -20.10 -24.16 1.00
N ASP A 131 -19.00 -23.40 1.06
CA ASP A 131 -18.73 -22.39 2.11
C ASP A 131 -19.34 -21.00 1.82
N THR A 132 -20.02 -20.82 0.68
CA THR A 132 -20.75 -19.59 0.31
C THR A 132 -22.25 -19.72 0.52
#